data_AF-V6LJG0-F1
#
_entry.id   AF-V6LJG0-F1
#
_cell.length_a   1.000
_cell.length_b   1.000
_cell.length_c   1.000
_cell.angle_alpha   90.00
_cell.angle_beta   90.00
_cell.angle_gamma   90.00
#
_symmetry.space_group_name_H-M   'P 1'
#
loop_
_entity.id
_entity.type
_entity.pdbx_description
1 polymer ?
#
loop_
_entity_poly.entity_id
_entity_poly.type
_entity_poly.pdbx_seq_one_letter_code
_entity_poly.pdbx_strand_id
1 'polypeptide(L)'
;MQSPALNRMAQLQDRMRGFSSTSKQERDRYKSEIERAVKRIEDSLQRQSSADRSNFASIKEQMSAIQDAISTQKSQREILDEKKTKEIRVVESAQTVEFNIERQHRKELEMRIQKLIEERSGDLRGEIEREKTFRESVNNSQRSDVQNACGELIGELGQERAFRENEIQRIQKEMRDETTKLRDLLSQEQRERVQETDSLYAKLTEIASSLQNKLKCEREEREQTEEGLLQLLEQTCKKIEEVI
;
A
#
# COMPACT_ATOMS: atom_id res chain seq x y z
N MET A 1 -29.27 173.00 -1.90
CA MET A 1 -29.48 172.06 -3.02
C MET A 1 -28.12 171.59 -3.52
N GLN A 2 -27.69 170.39 -3.13
CA GLN A 2 -26.40 169.81 -3.56
C GLN A 2 -26.58 168.97 -4.84
N SER A 3 -25.56 169.05 -5.71
CA SER A 3 -25.55 168.64 -7.12
C SER A 3 -25.97 167.18 -7.41
N PRO A 4 -26.74 166.90 -8.49
CA PRO A 4 -27.06 165.55 -8.97
C PRO A 4 -25.85 164.64 -9.24
N ALA A 5 -24.67 165.22 -9.45
CA ALA A 5 -23.40 164.48 -9.60
C ALA A 5 -22.92 163.85 -8.26
N LEU A 6 -23.18 164.51 -7.13
CA LEU A 6 -22.84 164.02 -5.78
C LEU A 6 -23.76 162.86 -5.34
N ASN A 7 -25.04 162.88 -5.71
CA ASN A 7 -25.95 161.75 -5.45
C ASN A 7 -25.63 160.51 -6.32
N ARG A 8 -25.17 160.70 -7.57
CA ARG A 8 -24.67 159.58 -8.40
C ARG A 8 -23.36 159.01 -7.86
N MET A 9 -22.44 159.85 -7.39
CA MET A 9 -21.22 159.39 -6.73
C MET A 9 -21.53 158.67 -5.41
N ALA A 10 -22.43 159.17 -4.57
CA ALA A 10 -22.85 158.50 -3.34
C ALA A 10 -23.51 157.14 -3.63
N GLN A 11 -24.39 157.04 -4.64
CA GLN A 11 -25.00 155.77 -5.05
C GLN A 11 -24.01 154.78 -5.70
N LEU A 12 -23.00 155.27 -6.43
CA LEU A 12 -21.91 154.43 -6.95
C LEU A 12 -20.95 154.00 -5.84
N GLN A 13 -20.72 154.84 -4.84
CA GLN A 13 -19.86 154.55 -3.70
C GLN A 13 -20.53 153.58 -2.71
N ASP A 14 -21.85 153.65 -2.54
CA ASP A 14 -22.64 152.65 -1.80
C ASP A 14 -22.81 151.34 -2.59
N ARG A 15 -22.98 151.38 -3.92
CA ARG A 15 -22.96 150.18 -4.76
C ARG A 15 -21.58 149.53 -4.75
N MET A 16 -20.48 150.28 -4.80
CA MET A 16 -19.13 149.73 -4.68
C MET A 16 -18.83 149.23 -3.26
N ARG A 17 -19.31 149.88 -2.20
CA ARG A 17 -19.23 149.35 -0.82
C ARG A 17 -20.06 148.08 -0.66
N GLY A 18 -21.23 148.01 -1.28
CA GLY A 18 -22.07 146.82 -1.34
C GLY A 18 -21.45 145.68 -2.14
N PHE A 19 -20.83 145.96 -3.29
CA PHE A 19 -20.14 144.96 -4.12
C PHE A 19 -18.83 144.48 -3.50
N SER A 20 -18.09 145.39 -2.86
CA SER A 20 -16.86 145.03 -2.13
C SER A 20 -17.17 144.27 -0.84
N SER A 21 -18.27 144.58 -0.15
CA SER A 21 -18.72 143.82 1.03
C SER A 21 -19.31 142.47 0.65
N THR A 22 -20.14 142.36 -0.39
CA THR A 22 -20.66 141.07 -0.89
C THR A 22 -19.55 140.20 -1.49
N SER A 23 -18.62 140.75 -2.28
CA SER A 23 -17.47 140.00 -2.80
C SER A 23 -16.52 139.53 -1.69
N LYS A 24 -16.40 140.29 -0.59
CA LYS A 24 -15.64 139.87 0.58
C LYS A 24 -16.38 138.79 1.38
N GLN A 25 -17.70 138.94 1.54
CA GLN A 25 -18.55 137.98 2.24
C GLN A 25 -18.71 136.65 1.47
N GLU A 26 -18.75 136.67 0.14
CA GLU A 26 -18.70 135.48 -0.71
C GLU A 26 -17.33 134.80 -0.65
N ARG A 27 -16.23 135.58 -0.66
CA ARG A 27 -14.89 135.04 -0.43
C ARG A 27 -14.76 134.40 0.95
N ASP A 28 -15.29 135.03 1.99
CA ASP A 28 -15.26 134.50 3.35
C ASP A 28 -16.15 133.26 3.51
N ARG A 29 -17.31 133.20 2.84
CA ARG A 29 -18.16 132.00 2.77
C ARG A 29 -17.48 130.85 2.04
N TYR A 30 -16.92 131.11 0.86
CA TYR A 30 -16.19 130.11 0.07
C TYR A 30 -14.96 129.60 0.83
N LYS A 31 -14.21 130.49 1.47
CA LYS A 31 -13.09 130.13 2.35
C LYS A 31 -13.55 129.25 3.52
N SER A 32 -14.65 129.61 4.20
CA SER A 32 -15.21 128.81 5.30
C SER A 32 -15.72 127.44 4.83
N GLU A 33 -16.32 127.35 3.63
CA GLU A 33 -16.77 126.09 3.05
C GLU A 33 -15.59 125.19 2.67
N ILE A 34 -14.53 125.76 2.09
CA ILE A 34 -13.27 125.05 1.83
C ILE A 34 -12.65 124.57 3.14
N GLU A 35 -12.54 125.41 4.17
CA GLU A 35 -12.00 125.04 5.48
C GLU A 35 -12.80 123.90 6.13
N ARG A 36 -14.14 123.90 6.01
CA ARG A 36 -14.98 122.79 6.47
C ARG A 36 -14.80 121.53 5.63
N ALA A 37 -14.62 121.66 4.32
CA ALA A 37 -14.34 120.52 3.44
C ALA A 37 -12.98 119.89 3.77
N VAL A 38 -11.95 120.72 3.93
CA VAL A 38 -10.60 120.30 4.35
C VAL A 38 -10.66 119.62 5.71
N LYS A 39 -11.31 120.23 6.71
CA LYS A 39 -11.46 119.62 8.04
C LYS A 39 -12.20 118.27 8.01
N ARG A 40 -13.26 118.14 7.19
CA ARG A 40 -13.95 116.85 7.01
C ARG A 40 -13.04 115.79 6.38
N ILE A 41 -12.21 116.18 5.41
CA ILE A 41 -11.23 115.29 4.79
C ILE A 41 -10.16 114.90 5.80
N GLU A 42 -9.66 115.84 6.62
CA GLU A 42 -8.68 115.58 7.68
C GLU A 42 -9.24 114.63 8.74
N ASP A 43 -10.46 114.87 9.24
CA ASP A 43 -11.13 113.99 10.21
C ASP A 43 -11.38 112.59 9.62
N SER A 44 -11.78 112.51 8.35
CA SER A 44 -11.98 111.26 7.63
C SER A 44 -10.65 110.51 7.47
N LEU A 45 -9.59 111.21 7.07
CA LEU A 45 -8.25 110.66 6.92
C LEU A 45 -7.69 110.19 8.26
N GLN A 46 -7.91 110.94 9.35
CA GLN A 46 -7.47 110.56 10.70
C GLN A 46 -8.20 109.31 11.19
N ARG A 47 -9.54 109.23 11.00
CA ARG A 47 -10.32 108.03 11.32
C ARG A 47 -9.84 106.83 10.51
N GLN A 48 -9.66 106.98 9.21
CA GLN A 48 -9.16 105.91 8.35
C GLN A 48 -7.75 105.48 8.78
N SER A 49 -6.84 106.41 9.06
CA SER A 49 -5.49 106.13 9.56
C SER A 49 -5.51 105.36 10.89
N SER A 50 -6.41 105.72 11.82
CA SER A 50 -6.58 104.97 13.07
C SER A 50 -7.14 103.56 12.88
N ALA A 51 -8.13 103.40 11.98
CA ALA A 51 -8.70 102.10 11.65
C ALA A 51 -7.67 101.19 10.98
N ASP A 52 -6.91 101.72 10.03
CA ASP A 52 -5.84 101.00 9.34
C ASP A 52 -4.75 100.55 10.32
N ARG A 53 -4.31 101.44 11.23
CA ARG A 53 -3.34 101.06 12.28
C ARG A 53 -3.85 99.92 13.15
N SER A 54 -5.12 99.97 13.56
CA SER A 54 -5.75 98.90 14.34
C SER A 54 -5.82 97.59 13.56
N ASN A 55 -6.22 97.65 12.29
CA ASN A 55 -6.29 96.49 11.40
C ASN A 55 -4.91 95.87 11.17
N PHE A 56 -3.89 96.69 10.87
CA PHE A 56 -2.52 96.23 10.70
C PHE A 56 -1.94 95.62 11.98
N ALA A 57 -2.25 96.17 13.15
CA ALA A 57 -1.84 95.59 14.43
C ALA A 57 -2.46 94.20 14.63
N SER A 58 -3.77 94.06 14.39
CA SER A 58 -4.49 92.77 14.48
C SER A 58 -3.94 91.73 13.48
N ILE A 59 -3.74 92.11 12.21
CA ILE A 59 -3.14 91.23 11.20
C ILE A 59 -1.73 90.80 11.61
N LYS A 60 -0.92 91.72 12.14
CA LYS A 60 0.43 91.41 12.61
C LYS A 60 0.41 90.40 13.76
N GLU A 61 -0.51 90.55 14.71
CA GLU A 61 -0.68 89.59 15.81
C GLU A 61 -1.13 88.22 15.29
N GLN A 62 -2.10 88.18 14.37
CA GLN A 62 -2.53 86.94 13.71
C GLN A 62 -1.40 86.26 12.93
N MET A 63 -0.60 87.03 12.18
CA MET A 63 0.57 86.51 11.47
C MET A 63 1.60 85.92 12.43
N SER A 64 1.86 86.58 13.56
CA SER A 64 2.76 86.07 14.60
C SER A 64 2.24 84.76 15.20
N ALA A 65 0.95 84.71 15.56
CA ALA A 65 0.34 83.51 16.10
C ALA A 65 0.37 82.32 15.13
N ILE A 66 0.12 82.58 13.83
CA ILE A 66 0.22 81.56 12.79
C ILE A 66 1.68 81.09 12.64
N GLN A 67 2.65 82.00 12.68
CA GLN A 67 4.07 81.66 12.59
C GLN A 67 4.52 80.77 13.76
N ASP A 68 4.08 81.08 14.98
CA ASP A 68 4.36 80.28 16.18
C ASP A 68 3.67 78.91 16.12
N ALA A 69 2.42 78.86 15.63
CA ALA A 69 1.70 77.61 15.42
C ALA A 69 2.38 76.71 14.38
N ILE A 70 2.88 77.28 13.27
CA ILE A 70 3.64 76.55 12.25
C ILE A 70 4.94 76.01 12.84
N SER A 71 5.67 76.83 13.60
CA SER A 71 6.92 76.41 14.27
C SER A 71 6.68 75.25 15.23
N THR A 72 5.64 75.37 16.06
CA THR A 72 5.23 74.32 17.01
C THR A 72 4.83 73.04 16.29
N GLN A 73 4.04 73.13 15.23
CA GLN A 73 3.61 71.96 14.45
C GLN A 73 4.80 71.26 13.78
N LYS A 74 5.80 72.01 13.28
CA LYS A 74 7.03 71.42 12.72
C LYS A 74 7.79 70.63 13.77
N SER A 75 8.02 71.22 14.94
CA SER A 75 8.69 70.54 16.05
C SER A 75 7.94 69.28 16.51
N GLN A 76 6.62 69.33 16.61
CA GLN A 76 5.81 68.16 16.98
C GLN A 76 5.88 67.05 15.92
N ARG A 77 5.90 67.39 14.63
CA ARG A 77 6.07 66.42 13.55
C ARG A 77 7.44 65.73 13.63
N GLU A 78 8.51 66.49 13.85
CA GLU A 78 9.87 65.94 13.98
C GLU A 78 9.96 64.96 15.17
N ILE A 79 9.40 65.31 16.33
CA ILE A 79 9.35 64.43 17.50
C ILE A 79 8.56 63.15 17.20
N LEU A 80 7.42 63.28 16.52
CA LEU A 80 6.57 62.14 16.17
C LEU A 80 7.28 61.21 15.17
N ASP A 81 7.94 61.78 14.16
CA ASP A 81 8.69 61.02 13.14
C ASP A 81 9.86 60.27 13.79
N GLU A 82 10.59 60.90 14.70
CA GLU A 82 11.67 60.24 15.44
C GLU A 82 11.13 59.08 16.31
N LYS A 83 10.02 59.32 17.03
CA LYS A 83 9.36 58.29 17.85
C LYS A 83 8.90 57.12 16.98
N LYS A 84 8.24 57.38 15.86
CA LYS A 84 7.74 56.34 14.94
C LYS A 84 8.87 55.57 14.28
N THR A 85 9.95 56.25 13.91
CA THR A 85 11.16 55.59 13.38
C THR A 85 11.77 54.64 14.42
N LYS A 86 11.82 55.04 15.70
CA LYS A 86 12.30 54.16 16.78
C LYS A 86 11.37 52.95 16.99
N GLU A 87 10.05 53.17 17.01
CA GLU A 87 9.05 52.09 17.13
C GLU A 87 9.20 51.08 15.98
N ILE A 88 9.34 51.55 14.73
CA ILE A 88 9.55 50.70 13.55
C ILE A 88 10.82 49.86 13.73
N ARG A 89 11.94 50.47 14.10
CA ARG A 89 13.22 49.74 14.29
C ARG A 89 13.13 48.68 15.39
N VAL A 90 12.40 48.95 16.47
CA VAL A 90 12.19 47.97 17.55
C VAL A 90 11.39 46.78 17.03
N VAL A 91 10.32 47.02 16.26
CA VAL A 91 9.51 45.95 15.66
C VAL A 91 10.33 45.15 14.65
N GLU A 92 11.09 45.80 13.76
CA GLU A 92 11.96 45.13 12.79
C GLU A 92 13.01 44.25 13.46
N SER A 93 13.63 44.76 14.53
CA SER A 93 14.59 44.00 15.32
C SER A 93 13.94 42.81 16.02
N ALA A 94 12.74 42.97 16.58
CA ALA A 94 12.00 41.89 17.23
C ALA A 94 11.63 40.78 16.23
N GLN A 95 11.08 41.14 15.07
CA GLN A 95 10.75 40.20 14.01
C GLN A 95 11.98 39.44 13.48
N THR A 96 13.12 40.12 13.36
CA THR A 96 14.38 39.48 12.95
C THR A 96 14.83 38.42 13.96
N VAL A 97 14.71 38.70 15.25
CA VAL A 97 15.04 37.75 16.32
C VAL A 97 14.09 36.56 16.30
N GLU A 98 12.78 36.81 16.25
CA GLU A 98 11.76 35.75 16.19
C GLU A 98 11.96 34.84 14.97
N PHE A 99 12.22 35.41 13.79
CA PHE A 99 12.49 34.64 12.58
C PHE A 99 13.71 33.73 12.72
N ASN A 100 14.78 34.22 13.35
CA ASN A 100 15.98 33.42 13.56
C ASN A 100 15.76 32.29 14.59
N ILE A 101 14.98 32.54 15.64
CA ILE A 101 14.57 31.54 16.63
C ILE A 101 13.74 30.45 15.95
N GLU A 102 12.72 30.82 15.18
CA GLU A 102 11.85 29.86 14.49
C GLU A 102 12.63 29.03 13.46
N ARG A 103 13.52 29.67 12.70
CA ARG A 103 14.42 28.98 11.76
C ARG A 103 15.30 27.95 12.47
N GLN A 104 15.83 28.30 13.64
CA GLN A 104 16.67 27.38 14.43
C GLN A 104 15.86 26.22 15.01
N HIS A 105 14.68 26.49 15.57
CA HIS A 105 13.76 25.45 16.05
C HIS A 105 13.34 24.49 14.95
N ARG A 106 13.03 25.00 13.76
CA ARG A 106 12.71 24.18 12.60
C ARG A 106 13.88 23.24 12.24
N LYS A 107 15.11 23.76 12.20
CA LYS A 107 16.30 22.94 11.92
C LYS A 107 16.52 21.85 12.98
N GLU A 108 16.31 22.16 14.25
CA GLU A 108 16.41 21.19 15.36
C GLU A 108 15.34 20.09 15.27
N LEU A 109 14.10 20.46 14.94
CA LEU A 109 13.01 19.51 14.71
C LEU A 109 13.28 18.62 13.50
N GLU A 110 13.73 19.18 12.38
CA GLU A 110 14.12 18.43 11.18
C GLU A 110 15.23 17.41 11.50
N MET A 111 16.29 17.82 12.22
CA MET A 111 17.35 16.91 12.66
C MET A 111 16.83 15.80 13.58
N ARG A 112 15.90 16.11 14.49
CA ARG A 112 15.32 15.12 15.41
C ARG A 112 14.46 14.10 14.66
N ILE A 113 13.64 14.56 13.73
CA ILE A 113 12.81 13.69 12.88
C ILE A 113 13.71 12.80 12.02
N GLN A 114 14.75 13.35 11.42
CA GLN A 114 15.71 12.59 10.62
C GLN A 114 16.36 11.46 11.42
N LYS A 115 16.82 11.74 12.65
CA LYS A 115 17.38 10.71 13.54
C LYS A 115 16.37 9.61 13.87
N LEU A 116 15.13 9.97 14.19
CA LEU A 116 14.08 8.98 14.47
C LEU A 116 13.79 8.09 13.26
N ILE A 117 13.79 8.66 12.05
CA ILE A 117 13.62 7.90 10.81
C ILE A 117 14.80 6.94 10.60
N GLU A 118 16.03 7.40 10.82
CA GLU A 118 17.24 6.57 10.66
C GLU A 118 17.28 5.41 11.66
N GLU A 119 17.02 5.69 12.94
CA GLU A 119 16.92 4.69 14.01
C GLU A 119 15.85 3.66 13.65
N ARG A 120 14.63 4.10 13.32
CA ARG A 120 13.54 3.16 13.05
C ARG A 120 13.75 2.34 11.78
N SER A 121 14.37 2.94 10.76
CA SER A 121 14.77 2.23 9.55
C SER A 121 15.88 1.21 9.84
N GLY A 122 16.81 1.53 10.75
CA GLY A 122 17.84 0.62 11.24
C GLY A 122 17.26 -0.58 11.94
N ASP A 123 16.34 -0.36 12.89
CA ASP A 123 15.63 -1.42 13.62
C ASP A 123 14.93 -2.37 12.67
N LEU A 124 14.12 -1.84 11.75
CA LEU A 124 13.35 -2.64 10.79
C LEU A 124 14.26 -3.47 9.88
N ARG A 125 15.38 -2.91 9.39
CA ARG A 125 16.38 -3.68 8.63
C ARG A 125 16.98 -4.81 9.47
N GLY A 126 17.28 -4.54 10.73
CA GLY A 126 17.79 -5.55 11.66
C GLY A 126 16.78 -6.65 11.99
N GLU A 127 15.49 -6.32 12.09
CA GLU A 127 14.41 -7.30 12.27
C GLU A 127 14.22 -8.17 11.03
N ILE A 128 14.24 -7.58 9.84
CA ILE A 128 14.13 -8.30 8.56
C ILE A 128 15.27 -9.30 8.40
N GLU A 129 16.52 -8.91 8.70
CA GLU A 129 17.66 -9.82 8.55
C GLU A 129 17.62 -10.96 9.58
N ARG A 130 17.19 -10.67 10.82
CA ARG A 130 16.97 -11.70 11.85
C ARG A 130 15.89 -12.70 11.44
N GLU A 131 14.75 -12.21 10.92
CA GLU A 131 13.67 -13.08 10.45
C GLU A 131 14.11 -13.92 9.24
N LYS A 132 14.85 -13.33 8.30
CA LYS A 132 15.39 -14.03 7.13
C LYS A 132 16.32 -15.17 7.53
N THR A 133 17.30 -14.89 8.39
CA THR A 133 18.26 -15.91 8.87
C THR A 133 17.55 -17.01 9.68
N PHE A 134 16.58 -16.64 10.51
CA PHE A 134 15.76 -17.61 11.24
C PHE A 134 14.96 -18.52 10.29
N ARG A 135 14.27 -17.95 9.29
CA ARG A 135 13.53 -18.72 8.29
C ARG A 135 14.41 -19.65 7.48
N GLU A 136 15.58 -19.18 7.05
CA GLU A 136 16.55 -20.00 6.32
C GLU A 136 17.01 -21.19 7.18
N SER A 137 17.30 -20.97 8.46
CA SER A 137 17.67 -22.03 9.40
C SER A 137 16.55 -23.06 9.58
N VAL A 138 15.31 -22.60 9.80
CA VAL A 138 14.15 -23.50 9.96
C VAL A 138 13.89 -24.31 8.69
N ASN A 139 13.90 -23.66 7.52
CA ASN A 139 13.71 -24.33 6.23
C ASN A 139 14.80 -25.37 5.96
N ASN A 140 16.06 -25.06 6.30
CA ASN A 140 17.17 -26.01 6.13
C ASN A 140 17.01 -27.23 7.05
N SER A 141 16.59 -27.02 8.31
CA SER A 141 16.28 -28.12 9.24
C SER A 141 15.15 -28.99 8.69
N GLN A 142 14.01 -28.39 8.32
CA GLN A 142 12.87 -29.12 7.77
C GLN A 142 13.22 -29.89 6.50
N ARG A 143 14.02 -29.29 5.62
CA ARG A 143 14.50 -29.95 4.41
C ARG A 143 15.37 -31.16 4.74
N SER A 144 16.24 -31.05 5.74
CA SER A 144 17.05 -32.17 6.23
C SER A 144 16.18 -33.27 6.81
N ASP A 145 15.18 -32.93 7.62
CA ASP A 145 14.27 -33.91 8.25
C ASP A 145 13.48 -34.70 7.20
N VAL A 146 12.94 -34.00 6.20
CA VAL A 146 12.23 -34.63 5.06
C VAL A 146 13.19 -35.52 4.27
N GLN A 147 14.41 -35.04 4.00
CA GLN A 147 15.40 -35.83 3.27
C GLN A 147 15.78 -37.12 4.02
N ASN A 148 15.95 -37.05 5.34
CA ASN A 148 16.24 -38.20 6.18
C ASN A 148 15.08 -39.20 6.17
N ALA A 149 13.84 -38.73 6.40
CA ALA A 149 12.66 -39.58 6.38
C ALA A 149 12.44 -40.26 5.01
N CYS A 150 12.66 -39.53 3.90
CA CYS A 150 12.64 -40.14 2.57
C CYS A 150 13.74 -41.19 2.39
N GLY A 151 14.94 -40.95 2.91
CA GLY A 151 16.04 -41.91 2.88
C GLY A 151 15.72 -43.20 3.64
N GLU A 152 15.13 -43.07 4.83
CA GLU A 152 14.66 -44.21 5.65
C GLU A 152 13.60 -45.02 4.91
N LEU A 153 12.55 -44.37 4.39
CA LEU A 153 11.48 -45.04 3.62
C LEU A 153 12.01 -45.77 2.38
N ILE A 154 12.98 -45.19 1.67
CA ILE A 154 13.62 -45.84 0.53
C ILE A 154 14.39 -47.09 0.99
N GLY A 155 15.08 -47.00 2.13
CA GLY A 155 15.78 -48.12 2.76
C GLY A 155 14.85 -49.27 3.13
N GLU A 156 13.75 -48.96 3.84
CA GLU A 156 12.72 -49.93 4.24
C GLU A 156 12.07 -50.59 3.02
N LEU A 157 11.72 -49.80 1.98
CA LEU A 157 11.16 -50.34 0.75
C LEU A 157 12.13 -51.28 0.03
N GLY A 158 13.43 -50.96 0.05
CA GLY A 158 14.48 -51.82 -0.48
C GLY A 158 14.57 -53.15 0.26
N GLN A 159 14.51 -53.13 1.59
CA GLN A 159 14.51 -54.33 2.43
C GLN A 159 13.27 -55.21 2.18
N GLU A 160 12.08 -54.61 2.15
CA GLU A 160 10.82 -55.31 1.89
C GLU A 160 10.82 -55.97 0.50
N ARG A 161 11.35 -55.28 -0.52
CA ARG A 161 11.51 -55.85 -1.87
C ARG A 161 12.43 -57.07 -1.86
N ALA A 162 13.58 -56.98 -1.19
CA ALA A 162 14.52 -58.09 -1.10
C ALA A 162 13.92 -59.27 -0.31
N PHE A 163 13.21 -59.01 0.77
CA PHE A 163 12.51 -60.02 1.55
C PHE A 163 11.44 -60.75 0.70
N ARG A 164 10.60 -60.00 -0.02
CA ARG A 164 9.59 -60.59 -0.92
C ARG A 164 10.21 -61.44 -2.01
N GLU A 165 11.29 -60.98 -2.63
CA GLU A 165 11.99 -61.74 -3.67
C GLU A 165 12.52 -63.07 -3.12
N ASN A 166 13.13 -63.06 -1.93
CA ASN A 166 13.60 -64.27 -1.26
C ASN A 166 12.45 -65.24 -0.95
N GLU A 167 11.32 -64.76 -0.43
CA GLU A 167 10.15 -65.60 -0.14
C GLU A 167 9.52 -66.17 -1.41
N ILE A 168 9.42 -65.38 -2.49
CA ILE A 168 8.95 -65.85 -3.80
C ILE A 168 9.86 -66.96 -4.31
N GLN A 169 11.19 -66.78 -4.24
CA GLN A 169 12.15 -67.80 -4.67
C GLN A 169 12.04 -69.08 -3.82
N ARG A 170 11.82 -68.95 -2.51
CA ARG A 170 11.58 -70.09 -1.61
C ARG A 170 10.33 -70.87 -2.00
N ILE A 171 9.19 -70.18 -2.16
CA ILE A 171 7.91 -70.79 -2.56
C ILE A 171 8.05 -71.46 -3.95
N GLN A 172 8.68 -70.79 -4.91
CA GLN A 172 8.92 -71.36 -6.25
C GLN A 172 9.78 -72.63 -6.19
N LYS A 173 10.74 -72.71 -5.27
CA LYS A 173 11.54 -73.92 -5.07
C LYS A 173 10.68 -75.04 -4.49
N GLU A 174 9.95 -74.77 -3.41
CA GLU A 174 9.06 -75.75 -2.75
C GLU A 174 8.00 -76.29 -3.73
N MET A 175 7.37 -75.42 -4.52
CA MET A 175 6.40 -75.83 -5.54
C MET A 175 7.04 -76.71 -6.63
N ARG A 176 8.26 -76.39 -7.07
CA ARG A 176 9.00 -77.20 -8.06
C ARG A 176 9.35 -78.58 -7.51
N ASP A 177 9.82 -78.63 -6.27
CA ASP A 177 10.18 -79.88 -5.59
C ASP A 177 8.93 -80.76 -5.45
N GLU A 178 7.80 -80.21 -5.00
CA GLU A 178 6.56 -80.97 -4.82
C GLU A 178 5.96 -81.43 -6.16
N THR A 179 6.00 -80.57 -7.18
CA THR A 179 5.59 -80.95 -8.55
C THR A 179 6.44 -82.10 -9.09
N THR A 180 7.74 -82.11 -8.80
CA THR A 180 8.66 -83.17 -9.21
C THR A 180 8.33 -84.48 -8.49
N LYS A 181 8.15 -84.45 -7.16
CA LYS A 181 7.73 -85.63 -6.38
C LYS A 181 6.42 -86.22 -6.89
N LEU A 182 5.40 -85.39 -7.14
CA LEU A 182 4.11 -85.84 -7.68
C LEU A 182 4.27 -86.49 -9.05
N ARG A 183 5.12 -85.93 -9.92
CA ARG A 183 5.43 -86.51 -11.24
C ARG A 183 6.10 -87.87 -11.10
N ASP A 184 7.03 -88.02 -10.16
CA ASP A 184 7.74 -89.27 -9.91
C ASP A 184 6.81 -90.35 -9.36
N LEU A 185 5.95 -90.00 -8.39
CA LEU A 185 4.91 -90.89 -7.85
C LEU A 185 3.93 -91.34 -8.92
N LEU A 186 3.46 -90.42 -9.78
CA LEU A 186 2.56 -90.75 -10.88
C LEU A 186 3.24 -91.71 -11.89
N SER A 187 4.50 -91.46 -12.21
CA SER A 187 5.27 -92.30 -13.13
C SER A 187 5.53 -93.69 -12.55
N GLN A 188 5.76 -93.78 -11.24
CA GLN A 188 5.90 -95.04 -10.53
C GLN A 188 4.58 -95.83 -10.53
N GLU A 189 3.46 -95.19 -10.16
CA GLU A 189 2.14 -95.83 -10.16
C GLU A 189 1.76 -96.37 -11.55
N GLN A 190 2.03 -95.60 -12.61
CA GLN A 190 1.78 -96.06 -13.99
C GLN A 190 2.59 -97.31 -14.32
N ARG A 191 3.86 -97.39 -13.91
CA ARG A 191 4.71 -98.56 -14.14
C ARG A 191 4.21 -99.77 -13.34
N GLU A 192 3.90 -99.58 -12.06
CA GLU A 192 3.38 -100.64 -11.19
C GLU A 192 2.04 -101.17 -11.72
N ARG A 193 1.13 -100.29 -12.15
CA ARG A 193 -0.14 -100.66 -12.76
C ARG A 193 0.05 -101.52 -14.02
N VAL A 194 0.96 -101.14 -14.93
CA VAL A 194 1.26 -101.92 -16.13
C VAL A 194 1.81 -103.29 -15.77
N GLN A 195 2.77 -103.37 -14.84
CA GLN A 195 3.35 -104.63 -14.38
C GLN A 195 2.31 -105.55 -13.71
N GLU A 196 1.42 -104.99 -12.88
CA GLU A 196 0.32 -105.74 -12.28
C GLU A 196 -0.66 -106.25 -13.33
N THR A 197 -1.03 -105.41 -14.30
CA THR A 197 -1.91 -105.85 -15.40
C THR A 197 -1.27 -106.95 -16.23
N ASP A 198 0.01 -106.85 -16.58
CA ASP A 198 0.73 -107.86 -17.35
C ASP A 198 0.82 -109.18 -16.55
N SER A 199 1.09 -109.10 -15.25
CA SER A 199 1.10 -110.26 -14.34
C SER A 199 -0.27 -110.93 -14.24
N LEU A 200 -1.35 -110.13 -14.14
CA LEU A 200 -2.72 -110.64 -14.12
C LEU A 200 -3.08 -111.33 -15.44
N TYR A 201 -2.74 -110.72 -16.58
CA TYR A 201 -2.94 -111.31 -17.91
C TYR A 201 -2.17 -112.62 -18.07
N ALA A 202 -0.92 -112.68 -17.63
CA ALA A 202 -0.13 -113.91 -17.65
C ALA A 202 -0.79 -115.03 -16.83
N LYS A 203 -1.23 -114.73 -15.59
CA LYS A 203 -1.95 -115.69 -14.74
C LYS A 203 -3.27 -116.16 -15.37
N LEU A 204 -4.05 -115.25 -15.95
CA LEU A 204 -5.29 -115.61 -16.65
C LEU A 204 -5.03 -116.52 -17.85
N THR A 205 -3.97 -116.25 -18.59
CA THR A 205 -3.54 -117.06 -19.75
C THR A 205 -3.10 -118.46 -19.31
N GLU A 206 -2.37 -118.56 -18.20
CA GLU A 206 -1.96 -119.83 -17.59
C GLU A 206 -3.18 -120.63 -17.12
N ILE A 207 -4.14 -120.00 -16.45
CA ILE A 207 -5.41 -120.64 -16.03
C ILE A 207 -6.20 -121.12 -17.25
N ALA A 208 -6.32 -120.29 -18.28
CA ALA A 208 -7.03 -120.65 -19.50
C ALA A 208 -6.37 -121.87 -20.19
N SER A 209 -5.03 -121.87 -20.29
CA SER A 209 -4.28 -123.00 -20.84
C SER A 209 -4.43 -124.27 -19.98
N SER A 210 -4.36 -124.14 -18.65
CA SER A 210 -4.56 -125.24 -17.71
C SER A 210 -5.97 -125.85 -17.82
N LEU A 211 -7.00 -125.02 -17.93
CA LEU A 211 -8.39 -125.45 -18.14
C LEU A 211 -8.58 -126.13 -19.50
N GLN A 212 -7.98 -125.58 -20.57
CA GLN A 212 -7.97 -126.22 -21.88
C GLN A 212 -7.30 -127.60 -21.83
N ASN A 213 -6.17 -127.74 -21.13
CA ASN A 213 -5.50 -129.01 -20.94
C ASN A 213 -6.35 -130.00 -20.12
N LYS A 214 -6.97 -129.56 -19.02
CA LYS A 214 -7.88 -130.40 -18.22
C LYS A 214 -9.09 -130.87 -19.03
N LEU A 215 -9.70 -129.99 -19.83
CA LEU A 215 -10.79 -130.36 -20.74
C LEU A 215 -10.35 -131.37 -21.80
N LYS A 216 -9.12 -131.23 -22.31
CA LYS A 216 -8.54 -132.18 -23.26
C LYS A 216 -8.32 -133.55 -22.60
N CYS A 217 -7.69 -133.60 -21.43
CA CYS A 217 -7.49 -134.86 -20.69
C CYS A 217 -8.82 -135.51 -20.33
N GLU A 218 -9.82 -134.75 -19.90
CA GLU A 218 -11.15 -135.28 -19.58
C GLU A 218 -11.85 -135.88 -20.81
N ARG A 219 -11.70 -135.25 -21.99
CA ARG A 219 -12.17 -135.84 -23.25
C ARG A 219 -11.45 -137.14 -23.58
N GLU A 220 -10.13 -137.17 -23.46
CA GLU A 220 -9.32 -138.38 -23.69
C GLU A 220 -9.71 -139.51 -22.72
N GLU A 221 -9.95 -139.21 -21.44
CA GLU A 221 -10.44 -140.17 -20.44
C GLU A 221 -11.86 -140.66 -20.74
N ARG A 222 -12.77 -139.78 -21.22
CA ARG A 222 -14.10 -140.19 -21.68
C ARG A 222 -14.03 -141.12 -22.88
N GLU A 223 -13.25 -140.76 -23.90
CA GLU A 223 -13.05 -141.60 -25.09
C GLU A 223 -12.51 -142.98 -24.71
N GLN A 224 -11.51 -143.04 -23.81
CA GLN A 224 -10.99 -144.31 -23.29
C GLN A 224 -12.04 -145.10 -22.50
N THR A 225 -12.86 -144.43 -21.69
CA THR A 225 -13.93 -145.09 -20.92
C THR A 225 -15.05 -145.60 -21.83
N GLU A 226 -15.43 -144.82 -22.84
CA GLU A 226 -16.40 -145.20 -23.86
C GLU A 226 -15.90 -146.38 -24.70
N GLU A 227 -14.63 -146.36 -25.12
CA GLU A 227 -13.98 -147.48 -25.81
C GLU A 227 -13.93 -148.73 -24.92
N GLY A 228 -13.61 -148.58 -23.64
CA GLY A 228 -13.64 -149.66 -22.66
C GLY A 228 -15.05 -150.24 -22.46
N LEU A 229 -16.08 -149.38 -22.39
CA LEU A 229 -17.49 -149.80 -22.31
C LEU A 229 -17.95 -150.48 -23.60
N LEU A 230 -17.51 -150.01 -24.77
CA LEU A 230 -17.77 -150.66 -26.06
C LEU A 230 -17.10 -152.04 -26.14
N GLN A 231 -15.85 -152.17 -25.70
CA GLN A 231 -15.19 -153.48 -25.60
C GLN A 231 -15.91 -154.42 -24.63
N LEU A 232 -16.40 -153.92 -23.49
CA LEU A 232 -17.23 -154.68 -22.56
C LEU A 232 -18.57 -155.09 -23.19
N LEU A 233 -19.22 -154.20 -23.93
CA LEU A 233 -20.43 -154.50 -24.70
C LEU A 233 -20.16 -155.55 -25.76
N GLU A 234 -19.07 -155.46 -26.52
CA GLU A 234 -18.66 -156.46 -27.50
C GLU A 234 -18.38 -157.82 -26.84
N GLN A 235 -17.68 -157.83 -25.70
CA GLN A 235 -17.45 -159.06 -24.93
C GLN A 235 -18.76 -159.64 -24.37
N THR A 236 -19.71 -158.80 -23.98
CA THR A 236 -21.02 -159.24 -23.47
C THR A 236 -21.92 -159.74 -24.59
N CYS A 237 -21.94 -159.06 -25.74
CA CYS A 237 -22.61 -159.52 -26.96
C CYS A 237 -22.01 -160.84 -27.45
N LYS A 238 -20.68 -160.99 -27.47
CA LYS A 238 -20.03 -162.29 -27.76
C LYS A 238 -20.45 -163.37 -26.78
N LYS A 239 -20.52 -163.07 -25.47
CA LYS A 239 -21.03 -164.01 -24.46
C LYS A 239 -22.51 -164.34 -24.64
N ILE A 240 -23.32 -163.41 -25.15
CA ILE A 240 -24.74 -163.65 -25.46
C ILE A 240 -24.87 -164.48 -26.75
N GLU A 241 -24.04 -164.21 -27.77
CA GLU A 241 -23.93 -165.01 -29.00
C GLU A 241 -23.40 -166.44 -28.72
N GLU A 242 -22.59 -166.63 -27.68
CA GLU A 242 -22.19 -167.96 -27.20
C GLU A 242 -23.31 -168.69 -26.43
N VAL A 243 -24.39 -167.99 -26.05
CA VAL A 243 -25.52 -168.52 -25.25
C VAL A 243 -26.81 -168.67 -26.08
N ILE A 244 -26.88 -168.10 -27.29
CA ILE A 244 -27.97 -168.28 -28.27
C ILE A 244 -27.54 -169.27 -29.35
#